data_AF-A0A6J0A2N5-F1
#
_entry.id   AF-A0A6J0A2N5-F1
#
_cell.length_a   1.000
_cell.length_b   1.000
_cell.length_c   1.000
_cell.angle_alpha   90.00
_cell.angle_beta   90.00
_cell.angle_gamma   90.00
#
_symmetry.space_group_name_H-M   'P 1'
#
loop_
_entity.id
_entity.type
_entity.pdbx_description
1 polymer ?
#
loop_
_entity_poly.entity_id
_entity_poly.type
_entity_poly.pdbx_seq_one_letter_code
_entity_poly.pdbx_strand_id
1 'polypeptide(L)'
;MEAARAINRFSKNEGHNQIYLPGGFREDTGSVLATRLSRASSLALAISGAYQPRLAGRLDAVRDLSPPYSLEKMTDLVAVWDVALSDGVHKIEFEHGTTSGKRVVYVDGKEEIRKEWMFKLVGKETFCVGAAKTKATINIDAISGFAYEYTLEINGKSLKKYMENRSKTTNTWVLHLDGEDFRVVLEKDTMDVWCNGKRMETAGEFVDDGTETHFSVGNHDCYIKAVSSGKRKEGIIHSLIVDDREIPEILE
;
A
#
# COMPACT_ATOMS: atom_id res chain seq x y z
N MET A 1 56.55 29.62 -18.48
CA MET A 1 56.50 28.24 -17.95
C MET A 1 55.11 28.07 -17.36
N GLU A 2 54.16 27.60 -18.16
CA GLU A 2 53.85 26.16 -18.35
C GLU A 2 53.22 25.56 -17.09
N ALA A 3 52.19 24.72 -17.10
CA ALA A 3 51.24 24.20 -18.08
C ALA A 3 50.21 23.40 -17.21
N ALA A 4 48.90 23.59 -17.36
CA ALA A 4 47.97 22.70 -18.08
C ALA A 4 47.47 21.44 -17.33
N ARG A 5 46.12 21.28 -17.35
CA ARG A 5 45.30 20.04 -17.38
C ARG A 5 45.17 19.25 -16.06
N ALA A 6 44.07 18.54 -15.74
CA ALA A 6 42.73 18.36 -16.31
C ALA A 6 41.86 17.56 -15.30
N ILE A 7 40.55 17.79 -15.34
CA ILE A 7 39.43 16.82 -15.32
C ILE A 7 39.53 15.61 -14.36
N ASN A 8 38.63 15.56 -13.37
CA ASN A 8 37.89 14.32 -13.13
C ASN A 8 36.46 14.60 -12.64
N ARG A 9 35.50 14.43 -13.56
CA ARG A 9 34.07 14.22 -13.25
C ARG A 9 33.93 12.78 -12.77
N PHE A 10 33.44 12.56 -11.56
CA PHE A 10 32.82 11.29 -11.22
C PHE A 10 31.33 11.52 -10.98
N SER A 11 30.58 11.12 -12.01
CA SER A 11 29.16 10.80 -11.96
C SER A 11 28.91 9.78 -10.86
N LYS A 12 28.01 10.08 -9.92
CA LYS A 12 27.29 9.04 -9.18
C LYS A 12 25.89 8.97 -9.76
N ASN A 13 25.68 7.90 -10.52
CA ASN A 13 24.39 7.40 -10.99
C ASN A 13 23.37 7.42 -9.85
N GLU A 14 22.37 8.29 -9.95
CA GLU A 14 21.12 8.15 -9.23
C GLU A 14 20.32 7.03 -9.91
N GLY A 15 20.04 5.97 -9.17
CA GLY A 15 19.23 4.85 -9.63
C GLY A 15 17.76 5.25 -9.73
N HIS A 16 17.39 5.81 -10.88
CA HIS A 16 15.99 5.95 -11.29
C HIS A 16 15.50 4.60 -11.82
N ASN A 17 14.66 3.89 -11.05
CA ASN A 17 13.76 2.91 -11.64
C ASN A 17 12.58 3.66 -12.27
N GLN A 18 12.78 4.20 -13.47
CA GLN A 18 11.72 4.73 -14.32
C GLN A 18 11.41 3.69 -15.40
N ILE A 19 10.18 3.17 -15.38
CA ILE A 19 9.59 2.47 -16.52
C ILE A 19 8.89 3.54 -17.36
N TYR A 20 9.47 3.91 -18.49
CA TYR A 20 8.82 4.74 -19.51
C TYR A 20 8.00 3.84 -20.45
N LEU A 21 6.70 4.12 -20.58
CA LEU A 21 5.90 3.68 -21.73
C LEU A 21 5.65 4.90 -22.64
N PRO A 22 6.04 4.88 -23.93
CA PRO A 22 5.75 5.98 -24.84
C PRO A 22 4.33 5.86 -25.40
N GLY A 23 3.47 6.84 -25.08
CA GLY A 23 2.20 7.06 -25.77
C GLY A 23 2.43 7.78 -27.11
N GLY A 24 2.24 7.06 -28.21
CA GLY A 24 2.27 7.63 -29.56
C GLY A 24 0.92 8.24 -29.93
N PHE A 25 0.90 9.57 -30.08
CA PHE A 25 -0.15 10.31 -30.76
C PHE A 25 0.07 10.18 -32.27
N ARG A 26 -1.00 9.87 -33.02
CA ARG A 26 -1.03 10.05 -34.46
C ARG A 26 -2.38 10.65 -34.83
N GLU A 27 -2.34 11.91 -35.24
CA GLU A 27 -3.43 12.60 -35.91
C GLU A 27 -3.73 11.88 -37.23
N ASP A 28 -5.00 11.71 -37.57
CA ASP A 28 -5.37 11.78 -38.97
C ASP A 28 -6.77 12.37 -39.18
N THR A 29 -6.84 13.05 -40.31
CA THR A 29 -7.85 13.98 -40.79
C THR A 29 -9.10 13.29 -41.35
N GLY A 30 -10.24 14.00 -41.44
CA GLY A 30 -11.31 13.62 -42.38
C GLY A 30 -12.75 13.90 -41.94
N SER A 31 -13.32 14.95 -42.50
CA SER A 31 -14.76 15.23 -42.59
C SER A 31 -15.49 14.20 -43.46
N VAL A 32 -16.78 13.90 -43.19
CA VAL A 32 -17.95 14.08 -44.09
C VAL A 32 -19.19 13.33 -43.57
N LEU A 33 -20.33 13.97 -43.81
CA LEU A 33 -21.74 13.73 -43.48
C LEU A 33 -22.39 12.43 -44.02
N ALA A 34 -23.34 11.93 -43.20
CA ALA A 34 -24.74 11.60 -43.51
C ALA A 34 -25.17 10.29 -44.23
N THR A 35 -26.19 9.66 -43.59
CA THR A 35 -27.43 9.06 -44.13
C THR A 35 -27.59 7.53 -44.20
N ARG A 36 -28.79 7.16 -43.75
CA ARG A 36 -29.53 5.89 -43.58
C ARG A 36 -29.61 4.92 -44.78
N LEU A 37 -30.22 3.75 -44.45
CA LEU A 37 -30.98 2.75 -45.24
C LEU A 37 -30.14 1.49 -45.53
N SER A 38 -30.64 0.26 -45.54
CA SER A 38 -31.98 -0.34 -45.41
C SER A 38 -31.81 -1.86 -45.26
N ARG A 39 -32.83 -2.50 -44.67
CA ARG A 39 -33.21 -3.93 -44.64
C ARG A 39 -32.71 -4.82 -45.79
N ALA A 40 -32.47 -6.11 -45.49
CA ALA A 40 -33.31 -7.31 -45.72
C ALA A 40 -32.37 -8.54 -45.79
N SER A 41 -32.71 -9.83 -45.67
CA SER A 41 -33.92 -10.64 -45.47
C SER A 41 -33.44 -12.08 -45.26
N SER A 42 -34.24 -12.90 -44.53
CA SER A 42 -34.51 -14.32 -44.85
C SER A 42 -33.37 -15.36 -44.65
N LEU A 43 -33.58 -16.61 -44.20
CA LEU A 43 -34.75 -17.48 -44.11
C LEU A 43 -34.48 -18.61 -43.10
N ALA A 44 -35.55 -19.13 -42.50
CA ALA A 44 -35.58 -20.27 -41.59
C ALA A 44 -35.50 -21.62 -42.33
N LEU A 45 -35.09 -22.68 -41.61
CA LEU A 45 -35.65 -24.01 -41.81
C LEU A 45 -35.73 -24.76 -40.47
N ALA A 46 -36.96 -25.11 -40.09
CA ALA A 46 -37.28 -25.98 -38.97
C ALA A 46 -37.48 -27.42 -39.48
N ILE A 47 -37.02 -28.43 -38.74
CA ILE A 47 -37.58 -29.78 -38.80
C ILE A 47 -37.71 -30.32 -37.37
N SER A 48 -38.85 -30.98 -37.18
CA SER A 48 -39.51 -31.50 -36.00
C SER A 48 -38.84 -32.72 -35.34
N GLY A 49 -39.26 -33.01 -34.11
CA GLY A 49 -39.13 -34.34 -33.51
C GLY A 49 -39.23 -34.35 -32.00
N ALA A 50 -40.45 -34.48 -31.46
CA ALA A 50 -40.70 -34.69 -30.03
C ALA A 50 -40.58 -36.17 -29.66
N TYR A 51 -39.79 -36.49 -28.63
CA TYR A 51 -39.95 -37.70 -27.81
C TYR A 51 -39.33 -37.47 -26.42
N GLN A 52 -40.09 -37.76 -25.38
CA GLN A 52 -39.73 -37.82 -23.95
C GLN A 52 -40.59 -38.96 -23.35
N PRO A 53 -40.30 -39.56 -22.17
CA PRO A 53 -39.43 -39.08 -21.08
C PRO A 53 -38.63 -40.16 -20.27
N ARG A 54 -37.90 -39.65 -19.26
CA ARG A 54 -37.38 -40.27 -18.00
C ARG A 54 -36.08 -41.07 -18.04
N LEU A 55 -35.05 -40.52 -17.38
CA LEU A 55 -34.54 -41.03 -16.09
C LEU A 55 -33.68 -39.95 -15.42
N ALA A 56 -33.80 -39.90 -14.09
CA ALA A 56 -33.23 -38.88 -13.22
C ALA A 56 -31.70 -38.95 -13.16
N GLY A 57 -31.06 -37.78 -13.22
CA GLY A 57 -29.63 -37.61 -13.02
C GLY A 57 -29.34 -36.13 -12.77
N ARG A 58 -29.44 -35.74 -11.51
CA ARG A 58 -29.14 -34.40 -11.00
C ARG A 58 -27.64 -34.14 -11.14
N LEU A 59 -27.24 -33.46 -12.21
CA LEU A 59 -25.95 -32.80 -12.32
C LEU A 59 -26.20 -31.34 -11.96
N ASP A 60 -26.01 -31.03 -10.68
CA ASP A 60 -25.92 -29.65 -10.20
C ASP A 60 -24.65 -29.07 -10.83
N ALA A 61 -24.81 -28.37 -11.95
CA ALA A 61 -23.78 -27.51 -12.51
C ALA A 61 -23.54 -26.39 -11.50
N VAL A 62 -22.49 -26.54 -10.69
CA VAL A 62 -21.94 -25.47 -9.88
C VAL A 62 -21.51 -24.39 -10.87
N ARG A 63 -22.38 -23.39 -11.02
CA ARG A 63 -22.02 -22.10 -11.58
C ARG A 63 -20.91 -21.57 -10.69
N ASP A 64 -19.69 -21.61 -11.21
CA ASP A 64 -18.54 -20.87 -10.74
C ASP A 64 -18.92 -19.38 -10.72
N LEU A 65 -19.50 -18.94 -9.61
CA LEU A 65 -19.68 -17.54 -9.26
C LEU A 65 -18.36 -17.04 -8.70
N SER A 66 -17.32 -17.07 -9.54
CA SER A 66 -16.20 -16.18 -9.38
C SER A 66 -16.76 -14.75 -9.41
N PRO A 67 -16.56 -13.92 -8.37
CA PRO A 67 -17.04 -12.55 -8.38
C PRO A 67 -16.43 -11.81 -9.57
N PRO A 68 -17.18 -10.91 -10.23
CA PRO A 68 -16.65 -10.10 -11.32
C PRO A 68 -15.79 -8.98 -10.74
N TYR A 69 -14.73 -9.32 -10.02
CA TYR A 69 -13.52 -8.51 -10.06
C TYR A 69 -12.84 -8.88 -11.37
N SER A 70 -13.52 -8.54 -12.47
CA SER A 70 -12.86 -8.40 -13.74
C SER A 70 -11.66 -7.55 -13.45
N LEU A 71 -10.51 -8.11 -13.79
CA LEU A 71 -9.25 -7.44 -14.05
C LEU A 71 -9.50 -6.34 -15.10
N GLU A 72 -10.34 -5.36 -14.80
CA GLU A 72 -10.39 -4.10 -15.52
C GLU A 72 -8.98 -3.60 -15.41
N LYS A 73 -8.29 -3.62 -16.55
CA LYS A 73 -6.95 -3.07 -16.67
C LYS A 73 -6.98 -1.72 -15.96
N MET A 74 -6.15 -1.55 -14.93
CA MET A 74 -5.89 -0.25 -14.32
C MET A 74 -5.16 0.62 -15.36
N THR A 75 -5.89 1.08 -16.38
CA THR A 75 -5.32 1.75 -17.56
C THR A 75 -4.63 3.05 -17.22
N ASP A 76 -5.01 3.64 -16.09
CA ASP A 76 -4.49 4.92 -15.59
C ASP A 76 -3.63 4.74 -14.32
N LEU A 77 -3.09 3.54 -14.04
CA LEU A 77 -2.18 3.32 -12.92
C LEU A 77 -0.89 4.12 -13.13
N VAL A 78 -0.60 5.05 -12.23
CA VAL A 78 0.54 5.97 -12.33
C VAL A 78 1.59 5.76 -11.24
N ALA A 79 1.22 5.12 -10.13
CA ALA A 79 2.14 4.86 -9.03
C ALA A 79 1.71 3.67 -8.16
N VAL A 80 2.72 2.99 -7.62
CA VAL A 80 2.57 1.89 -6.66
C VAL A 80 3.60 2.09 -5.55
N TRP A 81 3.18 1.93 -4.30
CA TRP A 81 4.06 1.97 -3.13
C TRP A 81 3.81 0.77 -2.24
N ASP A 82 4.88 0.14 -1.76
CA ASP A 82 4.83 -0.83 -0.67
C ASP A 82 5.28 -0.13 0.62
N VAL A 83 4.42 -0.11 1.63
CA VAL A 83 4.64 0.61 2.89
C VAL A 83 4.61 -0.39 4.04
N ALA A 84 5.74 -0.55 4.73
CA ALA A 84 5.79 -1.32 5.95
C ALA A 84 5.30 -0.45 7.13
N LEU A 85 4.17 -0.82 7.74
CA LEU A 85 3.61 -0.26 8.96
C LEU A 85 3.83 -1.22 10.14
N SER A 86 3.30 -0.85 11.31
CA SER A 86 3.31 -1.71 12.50
C SER A 86 2.49 -2.98 12.28
N ASP A 87 1.37 -2.87 11.56
CA ASP A 87 0.43 -3.95 11.30
C ASP A 87 0.80 -4.84 10.10
N GLY A 88 1.81 -4.47 9.31
CA GLY A 88 2.28 -5.28 8.19
C GLY A 88 2.81 -4.46 7.03
N VAL A 89 3.01 -5.10 5.88
CA VAL A 89 3.33 -4.42 4.62
C VAL A 89 2.04 -4.21 3.85
N HIS A 90 1.76 -2.96 3.48
CA HIS A 90 0.57 -2.56 2.75
C HIS A 90 0.94 -2.08 1.35
N LYS A 91 0.17 -2.51 0.34
CA LYS A 91 0.33 -2.07 -1.04
C LYS A 91 -0.65 -0.94 -1.33
N ILE A 92 -0.14 0.18 -1.82
CA ILE A 92 -0.94 1.34 -2.21
C ILE A 92 -0.78 1.55 -3.71
N GLU A 93 -1.90 1.63 -4.42
CA GLU A 93 -1.95 1.82 -5.87
C GLU A 93 -2.75 3.08 -6.19
N PHE A 94 -2.26 3.87 -7.13
CA PHE A 94 -2.90 5.13 -7.51
C PHE A 94 -3.13 5.24 -9.01
N GLU A 95 -4.40 5.42 -9.39
CA GLU A 95 -4.81 5.78 -10.73
C GLU A 95 -5.02 7.28 -10.87
N HIS A 96 -4.52 7.86 -11.96
CA HIS A 96 -4.78 9.26 -12.31
C HIS A 96 -5.00 9.44 -13.81
N GLY A 97 -6.25 9.69 -14.20
CA GLY A 97 -6.62 9.99 -15.58
C GLY A 97 -6.38 11.46 -15.91
N THR A 98 -5.33 11.77 -16.69
CA THR A 98 -4.96 13.16 -17.02
C THR A 98 -5.93 13.87 -17.96
N THR A 99 -6.84 13.15 -18.63
CA THR A 99 -7.90 13.72 -19.47
C THR A 99 -9.17 14.05 -18.70
N SER A 100 -9.60 13.17 -17.79
CA SER A 100 -10.84 13.33 -17.00
C SER A 100 -10.62 13.92 -15.62
N GLY A 101 -9.38 13.92 -15.14
CA GLY A 101 -9.03 14.13 -13.73
C GLY A 101 -9.48 13.01 -12.80
N LYS A 102 -9.77 11.81 -13.34
CA LYS A 102 -10.13 10.64 -12.52
C LYS A 102 -9.02 10.34 -11.52
N ARG A 103 -9.37 10.07 -10.26
CA ARG A 103 -8.43 9.61 -9.22
C ARG A 103 -8.99 8.40 -8.52
N VAL A 104 -8.22 7.32 -8.42
CA VAL A 104 -8.60 6.14 -7.64
C VAL A 104 -7.43 5.71 -6.78
N VAL A 105 -7.67 5.50 -5.48
CA VAL A 105 -6.68 4.97 -4.54
C VAL A 105 -7.13 3.60 -4.10
N TYR A 106 -6.25 2.62 -4.24
CA TYR A 106 -6.42 1.29 -3.67
C TYR A 106 -5.40 1.04 -2.56
N VAL A 107 -5.84 0.40 -1.49
CA VAL A 107 -5.01 -0.10 -0.40
C VAL A 107 -5.28 -1.59 -0.25
N ASP A 108 -4.25 -2.41 -0.41
CA ASP A 108 -4.34 -3.88 -0.39
C ASP A 108 -5.42 -4.44 -1.33
N GLY A 109 -5.53 -3.84 -2.52
CA GLY A 109 -6.52 -4.20 -3.53
C GLY A 109 -7.95 -3.70 -3.26
N LYS A 110 -8.18 -3.01 -2.14
CA LYS A 110 -9.48 -2.40 -1.81
C LYS A 110 -9.49 -0.93 -2.17
N GLU A 111 -10.53 -0.49 -2.87
CA GLU A 111 -10.74 0.93 -3.18
C GLU A 111 -11.05 1.74 -1.92
N GLU A 112 -10.22 2.75 -1.64
CA GLU A 112 -10.40 3.69 -0.51
C GLU A 112 -10.92 5.05 -0.98
N ILE A 113 -10.54 5.48 -2.20
CA ILE A 113 -11.00 6.73 -2.80
C ILE A 113 -11.32 6.49 -4.26
N ARG A 114 -12.46 7.01 -4.72
CA ARG A 114 -12.76 7.19 -6.15
C ARG A 114 -13.34 8.56 -6.42
N LYS A 115 -12.74 9.24 -7.40
CA LYS A 115 -13.24 10.47 -8.00
C LYS A 115 -13.26 10.26 -9.50
N GLU A 116 -14.47 10.17 -10.06
CA GLU A 116 -14.62 9.84 -11.48
C GLU A 116 -14.21 11.00 -12.40
N TRP A 117 -14.34 12.24 -11.92
CA TRP A 117 -14.05 13.42 -12.71
C TRP A 117 -13.56 14.58 -11.84
N MET A 118 -12.51 15.27 -12.29
CA MET A 118 -12.01 16.49 -11.68
C MET A 118 -11.47 17.46 -12.74
N PHE A 119 -11.83 18.74 -12.62
CA PHE A 119 -11.25 19.78 -13.49
C PHE A 119 -9.77 20.04 -13.19
N LYS A 120 -9.35 19.93 -11.92
CA LYS A 120 -7.99 20.21 -11.47
C LYS A 120 -7.18 18.91 -11.35
N LEU A 121 -6.10 18.83 -12.12
CA LEU A 121 -5.23 17.64 -12.16
C LEU A 121 -4.22 17.59 -11.01
N VAL A 122 -3.77 18.74 -10.49
CA VAL A 122 -2.88 18.81 -9.31
C VAL A 122 -3.67 18.87 -8.00
N GLY A 123 -3.04 18.52 -6.89
CA GLY A 123 -3.66 18.55 -5.56
C GLY A 123 -3.22 17.39 -4.69
N LYS A 124 -4.09 16.94 -3.79
CA LYS A 124 -3.80 15.82 -2.91
C LYS A 124 -5.02 14.99 -2.58
N GLU A 125 -4.79 13.73 -2.25
CA GLU A 125 -5.78 12.79 -1.74
C GLU A 125 -5.30 12.23 -0.41
N THR A 126 -6.16 12.29 0.62
CA THR A 126 -5.83 11.82 1.98
C THR A 126 -6.75 10.67 2.35
N PHE A 127 -6.17 9.57 2.83
CA PHE A 127 -6.83 8.32 3.16
C PHE A 127 -6.15 7.67 4.38
N CYS A 128 -6.66 6.51 4.81
CA CYS A 128 -6.10 5.72 5.90
C CYS A 128 -5.57 4.39 5.38
N VAL A 129 -4.51 3.88 6.00
CA VAL A 129 -3.86 2.61 5.65
C VAL A 129 -3.80 1.72 6.89
N GLY A 130 -4.03 0.42 6.71
CA GLY A 130 -3.89 -0.58 7.75
C GLY A 130 -4.95 -0.52 8.86
N ALA A 131 -4.84 -1.44 9.80
CA ALA A 131 -5.68 -1.57 10.99
C ALA A 131 -5.55 -0.37 11.94
N ALA A 132 -4.36 0.23 12.00
CA ALA A 132 -4.09 1.44 12.79
C ALA A 132 -4.77 2.70 12.21
N LYS A 133 -5.34 2.62 11.00
CA LYS A 133 -5.86 3.76 10.23
C LYS A 133 -4.82 4.87 10.08
N THR A 134 -3.56 4.47 9.83
CA THR A 134 -2.44 5.40 9.66
C THR A 134 -2.74 6.37 8.53
N LYS A 135 -2.57 7.67 8.78
CA LYS A 135 -2.91 8.71 7.80
C LYS A 135 -1.89 8.71 6.66
N ALA A 136 -2.38 8.54 5.44
CA ALA A 136 -1.61 8.64 4.21
C ALA A 136 -2.10 9.80 3.35
N THR A 137 -1.20 10.42 2.58
CA THR A 137 -1.56 11.47 1.62
C THR A 137 -0.73 11.30 0.36
N ILE A 138 -1.40 11.25 -0.79
CA ILE A 138 -0.77 11.31 -2.11
C ILE A 138 -0.85 12.77 -2.58
N ASN A 139 0.30 13.37 -2.86
CA ASN A 139 0.42 14.67 -3.50
C ASN A 139 0.66 14.50 -5.00
N ILE A 140 0.01 15.35 -5.79
CA ILE A 140 0.07 15.39 -7.25
C ILE A 140 0.56 16.78 -7.65
N ASP A 141 1.80 16.84 -8.11
CA ASP A 141 2.47 18.08 -8.47
C ASP A 141 2.75 18.12 -9.97
N ALA A 142 2.55 19.28 -10.58
CA ALA A 142 2.90 19.47 -11.99
C ALA A 142 4.41 19.72 -12.09
N ILE A 143 5.06 18.97 -12.98
CA ILE A 143 6.47 19.15 -13.33
C ILE A 143 6.59 19.66 -14.77
N SER A 144 7.82 20.00 -15.19
CA SER A 144 8.05 20.48 -16.55
C SER A 144 7.65 19.43 -17.61
N GLY A 145 7.30 19.90 -18.81
CA GLY A 145 6.96 19.01 -19.93
C GLY A 145 5.56 18.39 -19.87
N PHE A 146 4.59 19.05 -19.23
CA PHE A 146 3.20 18.58 -19.10
C PHE A 146 3.06 17.23 -18.39
N ALA A 147 4.01 16.91 -17.50
CA ALA A 147 4.01 15.69 -16.70
C ALA A 147 3.64 15.99 -15.23
N TYR A 148 3.37 14.92 -14.49
CA TYR A 148 3.01 14.98 -13.07
C TYR A 148 3.94 14.08 -12.25
N GLU A 149 4.24 14.53 -11.04
CA GLU A 149 4.93 13.75 -10.01
C GLU A 149 3.93 13.34 -8.93
N TYR A 150 4.12 12.13 -8.39
CA TYR A 150 3.28 11.54 -7.35
C TYR A 150 4.14 11.22 -6.14
N THR A 151 3.80 11.84 -5.01
CA THR A 151 4.53 11.62 -3.75
C THR A 151 3.59 11.09 -2.69
N LEU A 152 3.95 9.97 -2.07
CA LEU A 152 3.25 9.43 -0.90
C LEU A 152 3.88 9.94 0.39
N GLU A 153 3.04 10.44 1.28
CA GLU A 153 3.36 10.80 2.66
C GLU A 153 2.62 9.91 3.65
N ILE A 154 3.32 9.37 4.64
CA ILE A 154 2.79 8.63 5.78
C ILE A 154 3.00 9.46 7.03
N ASN A 155 1.93 9.77 7.76
CA ASN A 155 1.96 10.66 8.94
C ASN A 155 2.68 12.01 8.66
N GLY A 156 2.50 12.56 7.45
CA GLY A 156 3.09 13.83 7.03
C GLY A 156 4.60 13.78 6.72
N LYS A 157 5.19 12.58 6.62
CA LYS A 157 6.59 12.38 6.17
C LYS A 157 6.58 11.66 4.82
N SER A 158 7.39 12.13 3.86
CA SER A 158 7.55 11.43 2.59
C SER A 158 8.07 10.00 2.81
N LEU A 159 7.67 9.05 1.97
CA LEU A 159 8.02 7.64 2.13
C LEU A 159 9.53 7.40 2.33
N LYS A 160 10.38 8.08 1.56
CA LYS A 160 11.84 8.02 1.72
C LYS A 160 12.29 8.42 3.13
N LYS A 161 11.76 9.52 3.66
CA LYS A 161 12.05 9.98 5.02
C LYS A 161 11.37 9.12 6.09
N TYR A 162 10.25 8.48 5.78
CA TYR A 162 9.57 7.56 6.69
C TYR A 162 10.39 6.27 6.87
N MET A 163 10.86 5.67 5.77
CA MET A 163 11.73 4.49 5.81
C MET A 163 13.05 4.76 6.55
N GLU A 164 13.69 5.91 6.31
CA GLU A 164 14.93 6.31 7.00
C GLU A 164 14.77 6.60 8.51
N ASN A 165 13.54 6.76 9.02
CA ASN A 165 13.28 7.13 10.42
C ASN A 165 12.58 6.02 11.25
N ARG A 166 12.43 4.81 10.71
CA ARG A 166 11.64 3.73 11.32
C ARG A 166 12.06 3.42 12.77
N SER A 167 13.36 3.26 13.03
CA SER A 167 13.90 3.04 14.38
C SER A 167 13.62 4.18 15.39
N LYS A 168 13.32 5.40 14.92
CA LYS A 168 12.93 6.52 15.79
C LYS A 168 11.47 6.49 16.19
N THR A 169 10.61 5.91 15.36
CA THR A 169 9.15 5.91 15.57
C THR A 169 8.65 4.61 16.16
N THR A 170 9.38 3.51 15.95
CA THR A 170 9.00 2.19 16.46
C THR A 170 10.19 1.50 17.12
N ASN A 171 9.92 0.61 18.07
CA ASN A 171 10.85 -0.48 18.42
C ASN A 171 10.28 -1.78 17.88
N THR A 172 11.13 -2.67 17.35
CA THR A 172 10.69 -3.95 16.81
C THR A 172 11.49 -5.09 17.41
N TRP A 173 10.82 -6.18 17.74
CA TRP A 173 11.41 -7.41 18.23
C TRP A 173 10.90 -8.59 17.44
N VAL A 174 11.78 -9.56 17.20
CA VAL A 174 11.40 -10.88 16.67
C VAL A 174 11.77 -11.90 17.73
N LEU A 175 10.82 -12.74 18.09
CA LEU A 175 10.94 -13.74 19.13
C LEU A 175 10.33 -15.06 18.68
N HIS A 176 10.90 -16.15 19.19
CA HIS A 176 10.47 -17.50 18.87
C HIS A 176 9.87 -18.12 20.13
N LEU A 177 8.56 -18.38 20.13
CA LEU A 177 7.82 -18.96 21.25
C LEU A 177 7.02 -20.17 20.75
N ASP A 178 7.04 -21.25 21.52
CA ASP A 178 6.28 -22.48 21.22
C ASP A 178 6.42 -23.03 19.79
N GLY A 179 7.56 -22.78 19.13
CA GLY A 179 7.82 -23.23 17.75
C GLY A 179 7.34 -22.27 16.67
N GLU A 180 6.79 -21.11 17.02
CA GLU A 180 6.31 -20.07 16.11
C GLU A 180 7.12 -18.77 16.26
N ASP A 181 7.30 -18.07 15.15
CA ASP A 181 7.93 -16.74 15.12
C ASP A 181 6.89 -15.64 15.29
N PHE A 182 7.18 -14.72 16.21
CA PHE A 182 6.37 -13.55 16.48
C PHE A 182 7.17 -12.27 16.24
N ARG A 183 6.53 -11.31 15.58
CA ARG A 183 7.03 -9.94 15.40
C ARG A 183 6.23 -9.00 16.28
N VAL A 184 6.88 -8.48 17.31
CA VAL A 184 6.32 -7.47 18.21
C VAL A 184 6.82 -6.09 17.79
N VAL A 185 5.90 -5.13 17.67
CA VAL A 185 6.22 -3.72 17.36
C VAL A 185 5.59 -2.82 18.40
N LEU A 186 6.40 -1.95 19.00
CA LEU A 186 5.91 -0.82 19.79
C LEU A 186 5.91 0.43 18.92
N GLU A 187 4.77 1.10 18.82
CA GLU A 187 4.67 2.42 18.22
C GLU A 187 4.88 3.49 19.33
N LYS A 188 5.95 4.29 19.23
CA LYS A 188 6.43 5.14 20.34
C LYS A 188 5.55 6.37 20.61
N ASP A 189 4.70 6.76 19.66
CA ASP A 189 3.83 7.93 19.78
C ASP A 189 2.47 7.59 20.37
N THR A 190 1.85 6.50 19.90
CA THR A 190 0.57 5.99 20.38
C THR A 190 0.73 5.07 21.58
N MET A 191 1.93 4.53 21.81
CA MET A 191 2.23 3.46 22.76
C MET A 191 1.46 2.16 22.47
N ASP A 192 0.98 1.99 21.24
CA ASP A 192 0.30 0.77 20.82
C ASP A 192 1.30 -0.37 20.61
N VAL A 193 0.96 -1.55 21.14
CA VAL A 193 1.72 -2.78 20.94
C VAL A 193 1.04 -3.63 19.87
N TRP A 194 1.81 -4.08 18.90
CA TRP A 194 1.38 -4.94 17.80
C TRP A 194 2.13 -6.26 17.85
N CYS A 195 1.42 -7.37 17.64
CA CYS A 195 2.02 -8.69 17.47
C CYS A 195 1.50 -9.33 16.19
N ASN A 196 2.40 -9.70 15.27
CA ASN A 196 2.06 -10.30 13.97
C ASN A 196 0.94 -9.55 13.23
N GLY A 197 1.01 -8.22 13.27
CA GLY A 197 0.06 -7.35 12.58
C GLY A 197 -1.23 -7.05 13.35
N LYS A 198 -1.43 -7.68 14.52
CA LYS A 198 -2.61 -7.48 15.36
C LYS A 198 -2.28 -6.57 16.54
N ARG A 199 -3.10 -5.55 16.76
CA ARG A 199 -3.01 -4.71 17.97
C ARG A 199 -3.35 -5.54 19.21
N MET A 200 -2.50 -5.43 20.23
CA MET A 200 -2.60 -6.15 21.48
C MET A 200 -3.44 -5.37 22.51
N GLU A 201 -4.06 -6.11 23.43
CA GLU A 201 -4.60 -5.54 24.65
C GLU A 201 -3.47 -5.39 25.66
N THR A 202 -3.35 -4.21 26.26
CA THR A 202 -2.22 -3.85 27.11
C THR A 202 -2.68 -3.26 28.44
N ALA A 203 -1.96 -3.56 29.53
CA ALA A 203 -2.13 -2.93 30.84
C ALA A 203 -0.85 -2.19 31.24
N GLY A 204 -0.98 -0.93 31.66
CA GLY A 204 0.15 -0.11 32.11
C GLY A 204 0.34 -0.15 33.62
N GLU A 205 1.58 -0.33 34.07
CA GLU A 205 1.99 -0.30 35.47
C GLU A 205 3.16 0.68 35.67
N PHE A 206 3.11 1.47 36.74
CA PHE A 206 4.22 2.35 37.13
C PHE A 206 5.13 1.61 38.11
N VAL A 207 6.43 1.55 37.79
CA VAL A 207 7.44 0.90 38.61
C VAL A 207 8.51 1.91 39.03
N ASP A 208 9.32 1.57 40.03
CA ASP A 208 10.29 2.48 40.64
C ASP A 208 11.29 3.09 39.63
N ASP A 209 11.60 2.38 38.55
CA ASP A 209 12.57 2.79 37.52
C ASP A 209 11.93 3.13 36.16
N GLY A 210 10.60 3.19 36.05
CA GLY A 210 9.95 3.46 34.77
C GLY A 210 8.47 3.10 34.68
N THR A 211 8.07 2.62 33.51
CA THR A 211 6.70 2.14 33.25
C THR A 211 6.77 0.81 32.54
N GLU A 212 5.91 -0.11 32.91
CA GLU A 212 5.78 -1.42 32.28
C GLU A 212 4.44 -1.49 31.54
N THR A 213 4.46 -1.99 30.31
CA THR A 213 3.28 -2.20 29.49
C THR A 213 3.12 -3.70 29.27
N HIS A 214 2.22 -4.32 30.02
CA HIS A 214 1.99 -5.76 30.05
C HIS A 214 1.02 -6.19 28.94
N PHE A 215 1.28 -7.33 28.33
CA PHE A 215 0.44 -8.00 27.34
C PHE A 215 0.77 -9.50 27.31
N SER A 216 -0.05 -10.31 26.65
CA SER A 216 0.19 -11.76 26.57
C SER A 216 0.32 -12.21 25.12
N VAL A 217 1.25 -13.13 24.85
CA VAL A 217 1.41 -13.81 23.55
C VAL A 217 1.28 -15.31 23.80
N GLY A 218 0.16 -15.90 23.36
CA GLY A 218 -0.15 -17.29 23.70
C GLY A 218 -0.30 -17.46 25.21
N ASN A 219 0.52 -18.34 25.82
CA ASN A 219 0.57 -18.56 27.26
C ASN A 219 1.73 -17.82 27.95
N HIS A 220 2.41 -16.92 27.24
CA HIS A 220 3.57 -16.19 27.76
C HIS A 220 3.17 -14.80 28.22
N ASP A 221 3.67 -14.45 29.40
CA ASP A 221 3.52 -13.11 29.96
C ASP A 221 4.66 -12.23 29.44
N CYS A 222 4.26 -11.15 28.77
CA CYS A 222 5.17 -10.23 28.12
C CYS A 222 4.98 -8.84 28.72
N TYR A 223 6.06 -8.06 28.80
CA TYR A 223 5.95 -6.65 29.08
C TYR A 223 7.05 -5.85 28.40
N ILE A 224 6.69 -4.64 28.00
CA ILE A 224 7.66 -3.65 27.53
C ILE A 224 7.96 -2.71 28.68
N LYS A 225 9.23 -2.66 29.07
CA LYS A 225 9.72 -1.76 30.11
C LYS A 225 10.29 -0.50 29.47
N ALA A 226 9.77 0.65 29.88
CA ALA A 226 10.18 1.97 29.46
C ALA A 226 10.98 2.65 30.58
N VAL A 227 12.29 2.86 30.36
CA VAL A 227 13.19 3.48 31.34
C VAL A 227 13.78 4.76 30.74
N SER A 228 13.82 5.83 31.55
CA SER A 228 14.51 7.05 31.14
C SER A 228 16.02 6.80 31.08
N SER A 229 16.64 7.05 29.92
CA SER A 229 18.10 6.89 29.76
C SER A 229 18.92 7.87 30.61
N GLY A 230 18.29 8.87 31.24
CA GLY A 230 18.96 9.96 31.95
C GLY A 230 19.77 10.91 31.05
N LYS A 231 19.94 10.59 29.76
CA LYS A 231 20.65 11.42 28.78
C LYS A 231 19.65 12.14 27.88
N ARG A 232 19.74 13.47 27.82
CA ARG A 232 18.88 14.34 26.98
C ARG A 232 18.76 13.93 25.51
N LYS A 233 19.78 13.25 24.94
CA LYS A 233 19.82 12.85 23.53
C LYS A 233 19.26 11.45 23.25
N GLU A 234 19.27 10.54 24.22
CA GLU A 234 18.89 9.12 24.02
C GLU A 234 17.41 8.88 24.37
N GLY A 235 16.81 9.73 25.22
CA GLY A 235 15.37 9.69 25.48
C GLY A 235 14.94 8.50 26.36
N ILE A 236 13.79 7.93 26.06
CA ILE A 236 13.23 6.75 26.75
C ILE A 236 13.68 5.49 26.01
N ILE A 237 14.26 4.54 26.73
CA ILE A 237 14.66 3.23 26.23
C ILE A 237 13.51 2.27 26.51
N HIS A 238 13.15 1.49 25.50
CA HIS A 238 12.14 0.44 25.62
C HIS A 238 12.83 -0.92 25.45
N SER A 239 12.63 -1.80 26.43
CA SER A 239 13.10 -3.19 26.40
C SER A 239 11.89 -4.10 26.44
N LEU A 240 11.86 -5.13 25.59
CA LEU A 240 10.84 -6.18 25.64
C LEU A 240 11.34 -7.31 26.55
N ILE A 241 10.53 -7.71 27.51
CA ILE A 241 10.77 -8.85 28.39
C ILE A 241 9.66 -9.88 28.14
N VAL A 242 10.06 -11.14 28.00
CA VAL A 242 9.16 -12.30 27.87
C VAL A 242 9.65 -13.39 28.84
N ASP A 243 8.78 -13.86 29.73
CA ASP A 243 9.12 -14.85 30.78
C ASP A 243 10.45 -14.52 31.51
N ASP A 244 10.57 -13.28 31.99
CA ASP A 244 11.76 -12.74 32.68
C ASP A 244 13.04 -12.69 31.84
N ARG A 245 12.95 -12.80 30.50
CA ARG A 245 14.09 -12.69 29.58
C ARG A 245 13.94 -11.50 28.65
N GLU A 246 14.98 -10.66 28.62
CA GLU A 246 15.03 -9.53 27.69
C GLU A 246 15.28 -10.01 26.25
N ILE A 247 14.45 -9.51 25.33
CA ILE A 247 14.53 -9.79 23.90
C ILE A 247 15.29 -8.65 23.20
N PRO A 248 16.33 -8.94 22.40
CA PRO A 248 17.08 -7.92 21.71
C PRO A 248 16.22 -7.23 20.63
N GLU A 249 16.29 -5.90 20.59
CA GLU A 249 15.65 -5.10 19.54
C GLU A 249 16.32 -5.36 18.18
N ILE A 250 15.50 -5.44 17.13
CA ILE A 250 15.97 -5.43 15.75
C ILE A 250 15.87 -4.01 15.16
N LEU A 251 16.96 -3.56 14.55
CA LEU A 251 17.00 -2.32 13.79
C LEU A 251 16.56 -2.60 12.35
N GLU A 252 15.31 -2.29 12.03
CA GLU A 252 14.77 -2.24 10.65
C GLU A 252 15.11 -0.92 9.95
#